data_AF-A0A1H7PVR3-F1
#
_entry.id   AF-A0A1H7PVR3-F1
#
_cell.length_a   1.000
_cell.length_b   1.000
_cell.length_c   1.000
_cell.angle_alpha   90.00
_cell.angle_beta   90.00
_cell.angle_gamma   90.00
#
_symmetry.space_group_name_H-M   'P 1'
#
loop_
_entity.id
_entity.type
_entity.pdbx_description
1 polymer ?
#
loop_
_entity_poly.entity_id
_entity_poly.type
_entity_poly.pdbx_seq_one_letter_code
_entity_poly.pdbx_strand_id
1 'polypeptide(L)'
;MGEFWNSLTQGQGTVISGFLTLLAAITGVLIGSWLFGSRVKDLKSAVDASDQLLRKHGSEVDATLAAIRDKISEMQKSFATTSEQLNDLRGSVADLEAASSPETVTEPVQAGTEEQPSPREQIRQGWLTVRDALEHIAARPQIDGRTRARYARIDRRRYPQLVEALAADGLLAANADAFWEASALWQAYRGGRSEPTAREITRMSELAAIAAATAARTD
;
A
#
# COMPACT_ATOMS: atom_id res chain seq x y z
N MET A 1 46.77 -3.93 53.75
CA MET A 1 47.20 -4.37 52.40
C MET A 1 48.56 -3.80 51.97
N GLY A 2 49.31 -3.03 52.77
CA GLY A 2 50.65 -2.54 52.39
C GLY A 2 51.82 -3.45 52.83
N GLU A 3 51.69 -4.13 53.96
CA GLU A 3 52.80 -4.90 54.55
C GLU A 3 53.11 -6.23 53.83
N PHE A 4 52.12 -6.84 53.18
CA PHE A 4 52.31 -8.08 52.40
C PHE A 4 53.16 -7.85 51.14
N TRP A 5 53.11 -6.64 50.56
CA TRP A 5 53.87 -6.28 49.37
C TRP A 5 55.34 -5.95 49.66
N ASN A 6 55.68 -5.59 50.90
CA ASN A 6 57.02 -5.16 51.27
C ASN A 6 57.98 -6.30 51.68
N SER A 7 57.48 -7.53 51.85
CA SER A 7 58.31 -8.70 52.22
C SER A 7 58.55 -9.69 51.06
N LEU A 8 58.02 -9.41 49.87
CA LEU A 8 58.22 -10.23 48.68
C LEU A 8 59.56 -9.92 48.04
N THR A 9 60.43 -10.93 47.95
CA THR A 9 61.69 -10.82 47.21
C THR A 9 61.43 -10.40 45.76
N GLN A 10 62.34 -9.61 45.16
CA GLN A 10 62.17 -8.94 43.86
C GLN A 10 61.69 -9.88 42.72
N GLY A 11 62.05 -11.17 42.78
CA GLY A 11 61.56 -12.19 41.85
C GLY A 11 60.11 -12.62 42.05
N GLN A 12 59.62 -12.68 43.29
CA GLN A 12 58.24 -13.08 43.60
C GLN A 12 57.22 -11.99 43.22
N GLY A 13 57.61 -10.71 43.29
CA GLY A 13 56.76 -9.59 42.86
C GLY A 13 56.37 -9.66 41.37
N THR A 14 57.32 -10.05 40.51
CA THR A 14 57.09 -10.18 39.05
C THR A 14 56.16 -11.35 38.71
N VAL A 15 56.29 -12.47 39.44
CA VAL A 15 55.41 -13.64 39.29
C VAL A 15 53.98 -13.32 39.73
N ILE A 16 53.82 -12.59 40.85
CA ILE A 16 52.51 -12.20 41.35
C ILE A 16 51.84 -11.17 40.44
N SER A 17 52.58 -10.19 39.90
CA SER A 17 52.01 -9.24 38.93
C SER A 17 51.59 -9.92 37.64
N GLY A 18 52.40 -10.85 37.11
CA GLY A 18 52.05 -11.63 35.92
C GLY A 18 50.79 -12.47 36.14
N PHE A 19 50.67 -13.10 37.31
CA PHE A 19 49.48 -13.86 37.69
C PHE A 19 48.24 -12.96 37.81
N LEU A 20 48.37 -11.79 38.44
CA LEU A 20 47.27 -10.81 38.57
C LEU A 20 46.81 -10.26 37.21
N THR A 21 47.73 -9.99 36.28
CA THR A 21 47.35 -9.53 34.93
C THR A 21 46.64 -10.63 34.16
N LEU A 22 47.09 -11.88 34.28
CA LEU A 22 46.41 -13.03 33.68
C LEU A 22 45.00 -13.21 34.25
N LEU A 23 44.85 -13.12 35.58
CA LEU A 23 43.57 -13.18 36.26
C LEU A 23 42.64 -12.05 35.82
N ALA A 24 43.16 -10.82 35.73
CA ALA A 24 42.39 -9.66 35.25
C ALA A 24 41.93 -9.85 33.80
N ALA A 25 42.79 -10.38 32.92
CA ALA A 25 42.43 -10.67 31.54
C ALA A 25 41.33 -11.74 31.43
N ILE A 26 41.45 -12.84 32.17
CA ILE A 26 40.43 -13.90 32.23
C ILE A 26 39.10 -13.35 32.74
N THR A 27 39.14 -12.56 33.81
CA THR A 27 37.93 -11.96 34.41
C THR A 27 37.27 -10.97 33.44
N GLY A 28 38.05 -10.16 32.73
CA GLY A 28 37.54 -9.24 31.72
C GLY A 28 36.85 -9.96 30.56
N VAL A 29 37.41 -11.08 30.08
CA VAL A 29 36.80 -11.91 29.03
C VAL A 29 35.49 -12.55 29.49
N LEU A 30 35.43 -13.04 30.73
CA LEU A 30 34.21 -13.63 31.30
C LEU A 30 33.08 -12.59 31.44
N ILE A 31 33.38 -11.41 31.97
CA ILE A 31 32.41 -10.31 32.10
C ILE A 31 31.93 -9.84 30.71
N GLY A 32 32.86 -9.69 29.76
CA GLY A 32 32.52 -9.35 28.38
C GLY A 32 31.61 -10.39 27.74
N SER A 33 31.97 -11.68 27.81
CA SER A 33 31.16 -12.77 27.27
C SER A 33 29.76 -12.80 27.87
N TRP A 34 29.63 -12.54 29.18
CA TRP A 34 28.33 -12.54 29.84
C TRP A 34 27.46 -11.35 29.42
N LEU A 35 28.02 -10.15 29.38
CA LEU A 35 27.29 -8.92 29.02
C LEU A 35 26.88 -8.91 27.53
N PHE A 36 27.76 -9.34 26.64
CA PHE A 36 27.47 -9.41 25.21
C PHE A 36 26.60 -10.61 24.84
N GLY A 37 26.71 -11.73 25.56
CA GLY A 37 25.90 -12.93 25.31
C GLY A 37 24.40 -12.69 25.50
N SER A 38 23.99 -11.93 26.52
CA SER A 38 22.57 -11.58 26.73
C SER A 38 22.04 -10.71 25.60
N ARG A 39 22.78 -9.65 25.22
CA ARG A 39 22.33 -8.71 24.19
C ARG A 39 22.25 -9.34 22.80
N VAL A 40 23.16 -10.25 22.48
CA VAL A 40 23.13 -11.00 21.21
C VAL A 40 21.94 -11.97 21.17
N LYS A 41 21.59 -12.57 22.32
CA LYS A 41 20.41 -13.44 22.42
C LYS A 41 19.11 -12.65 22.23
N ASP A 42 19.01 -11.46 22.81
CA ASP A 42 17.86 -10.57 22.62
C ASP A 42 17.73 -10.08 21.18
N LEU A 43 18.85 -9.73 20.53
CA LEU A 43 18.87 -9.37 19.11
C LEU A 43 18.39 -10.53 18.23
N LYS A 44 18.87 -11.75 18.50
CA LYS A 44 18.45 -12.95 17.75
C LYS A 44 16.95 -13.20 17.91
N SER A 45 16.42 -13.10 19.12
CA SER A 45 14.98 -13.23 19.36
C SER A 45 14.15 -12.14 18.68
N ALA A 46 14.64 -10.90 18.61
CA ALA A 46 13.98 -9.82 17.90
C ALA A 46 13.97 -10.03 16.37
N VAL A 47 15.07 -10.56 15.82
CA VAL A 47 15.16 -10.93 14.40
C VAL A 47 14.24 -12.09 14.06
N ASP A 48 14.24 -13.15 14.87
CA ASP A 48 13.35 -14.30 14.66
C ASP A 48 11.86 -13.90 14.75
N ALA A 49 11.51 -12.99 15.66
CA ALA A 49 10.15 -12.43 15.76
C ALA A 49 9.77 -11.60 14.53
N SER A 50 10.71 -10.83 13.99
CA SER A 50 10.50 -10.02 12.77
C SER A 50 10.33 -10.91 11.54
N ASP A 51 11.14 -11.96 11.40
CA ASP A 51 11.02 -12.95 10.32
C ASP A 51 9.68 -13.70 10.38
N GLN A 52 9.20 -14.00 11.57
CA GLN A 52 7.91 -14.65 11.76
C GLN A 52 6.73 -13.74 11.39
N LEU A 53 6.81 -12.45 11.72
CA LEU A 53 5.84 -11.44 11.31
C LEU A 53 5.83 -11.23 9.80
N LEU A 54 7.00 -11.15 9.16
CA LEU A 54 7.15 -11.01 7.71
C LEU A 54 6.56 -12.20 6.95
N ARG A 55 6.80 -13.43 7.44
CA ARG A 55 6.22 -14.64 6.85
C ARG A 55 4.70 -14.69 6.97
N LYS A 56 4.15 -14.34 8.13
CA LYS A 56 2.69 -14.25 8.32
C LYS A 56 2.07 -13.21 7.39
N HIS A 57 2.67 -12.03 7.34
CA HIS A 57 2.17 -10.95 6.50
C HIS A 57 2.24 -11.30 5.01
N GLY A 58 3.32 -11.95 4.55
CA GLY A 58 3.43 -12.47 3.19
C GLY A 58 2.30 -13.45 2.84
N SER A 59 2.00 -14.40 3.75
CA SER A 59 0.91 -15.36 3.52
C SER A 59 -0.49 -14.73 3.52
N GLU A 60 -0.72 -13.70 4.32
CA GLU A 60 -1.98 -12.96 4.36
C GLU A 60 -2.17 -12.08 3.12
N VAL A 61 -1.09 -11.46 2.64
CA VAL A 61 -1.07 -10.69 1.39
C VAL A 61 -1.34 -11.59 0.18
N ASP A 62 -0.72 -12.77 0.11
CA ASP A 62 -1.00 -13.73 -0.97
C ASP A 62 -2.45 -14.22 -0.94
N ALA A 63 -2.99 -14.49 0.26
CA ALA A 63 -4.38 -14.90 0.42
C ALA A 63 -5.37 -13.79 0.02
N THR A 64 -5.08 -12.53 0.37
CA THR A 64 -5.91 -11.39 -0.03
C THR A 64 -5.80 -11.09 -1.52
N LEU A 65 -4.61 -11.20 -2.13
CA LEU A 65 -4.43 -11.05 -3.57
C LEU A 65 -5.15 -12.16 -4.35
N ALA A 66 -5.12 -13.41 -3.85
CA ALA A 66 -5.89 -14.51 -4.42
C ALA A 66 -7.40 -14.23 -4.34
N ALA A 67 -7.90 -13.80 -3.18
CA ALA A 67 -9.31 -13.45 -3.00
C ALA A 67 -9.76 -12.29 -3.91
N ILE A 68 -8.91 -11.27 -4.10
CA ILE A 68 -9.18 -10.16 -5.02
C ILE A 68 -9.21 -10.65 -6.47
N ARG A 69 -8.24 -11.50 -6.86
CA ARG A 69 -8.20 -12.09 -8.20
C ARG A 69 -9.44 -12.93 -8.49
N ASP A 70 -9.87 -13.74 -7.53
CA ASP A 70 -11.07 -14.57 -7.67
C ASP A 70 -12.32 -13.71 -7.79
N LYS A 71 -12.42 -12.64 -6.99
CA LYS A 71 -13.53 -11.68 -7.06
C LYS A 71 -13.57 -10.91 -8.39
N ILE A 72 -12.40 -10.57 -8.96
CA ILE A 72 -12.32 -9.97 -10.30
C ILE A 72 -12.78 -10.98 -11.37
N SER A 73 -12.37 -12.24 -11.26
CA SER A 73 -12.76 -13.29 -12.21
C SER A 73 -14.27 -13.59 -12.15
N GLU A 74 -14.83 -13.58 -10.94
CA GLU A 74 -16.28 -13.72 -10.70
C GLU A 74 -17.05 -12.52 -11.26
N MET A 75 -16.52 -11.30 -11.09
CA MET A 75 -17.08 -10.07 -11.64
C MET A 75 -16.98 -10.01 -13.17
N GLN A 76 -15.95 -10.62 -13.78
CA GLN A 76 -15.85 -10.79 -15.23
C GLN A 76 -16.86 -11.80 -15.76
N LYS A 77 -17.09 -12.90 -15.02
CA LYS A 77 -18.14 -13.87 -15.38
C LYS A 77 -19.53 -13.28 -15.26
N SER A 78 -19.80 -12.52 -14.20
CA SER A 78 -21.08 -11.81 -14.06
C SER A 78 -21.26 -10.78 -15.17
N PHE A 79 -20.20 -10.08 -15.59
CA PHE A 79 -20.26 -9.19 -16.75
C PHE A 79 -20.59 -9.93 -18.05
N ALA A 80 -20.03 -11.12 -18.28
CA ALA A 80 -20.33 -11.93 -19.46
C ALA A 80 -21.78 -12.41 -19.47
N THR A 81 -22.30 -12.94 -18.34
CA THR A 81 -23.70 -13.36 -18.24
C THR A 81 -24.67 -12.20 -18.31
N THR A 82 -24.34 -11.04 -17.73
CA THR A 82 -25.15 -9.83 -17.86
C THR A 82 -25.12 -9.28 -19.29
N SER A 83 -23.98 -9.37 -20.00
CA SER A 83 -23.89 -8.97 -21.42
C SER A 83 -24.70 -9.89 -22.34
N GLU A 84 -24.77 -11.18 -22.03
CA GLU A 84 -25.57 -12.17 -22.77
C GLU A 84 -27.07 -11.91 -22.55
N GLN A 85 -27.48 -11.65 -21.31
CA GLN A 85 -28.84 -11.23 -20.96
C GLN A 85 -29.24 -9.89 -21.62
N LEU A 86 -28.30 -8.95 -21.76
CA LEU A 86 -28.52 -7.68 -22.46
C LEU A 86 -28.74 -7.87 -23.97
N ASN A 87 -28.05 -8.83 -24.60
CA ASN A 87 -28.26 -9.15 -26.01
C ASN A 87 -29.63 -9.81 -26.22
N ASP A 88 -30.05 -10.69 -25.31
CA ASP A 88 -31.38 -11.31 -25.35
C ASP A 88 -32.51 -10.29 -25.13
N LEU A 89 -32.33 -9.34 -24.20
CA LEU A 89 -33.28 -8.25 -23.98
C LEU A 89 -33.34 -7.27 -25.16
N ARG A 90 -32.20 -6.99 -25.81
CA ARG A 90 -32.18 -6.16 -27.02
C ARG A 90 -32.86 -6.85 -28.20
N GLY A 91 -32.72 -8.16 -28.31
CA GLY A 91 -33.45 -8.97 -29.29
C GLY A 91 -34.96 -8.94 -29.05
N SER A 92 -35.41 -9.08 -27.80
CA SER A 92 -36.84 -9.07 -27.47
C SER A 92 -37.49 -7.69 -27.58
N VAL A 93 -36.75 -6.60 -27.32
CA VAL A 93 -37.25 -5.23 -27.52
C VAL A 93 -37.33 -4.87 -29.01
N ALA A 94 -36.36 -5.30 -29.83
CA ALA A 94 -36.40 -5.09 -31.27
C ALA A 94 -37.58 -5.82 -31.94
N ASP A 95 -37.93 -7.02 -31.45
CA ASP A 95 -39.11 -7.77 -31.89
C ASP A 95 -40.43 -7.09 -31.46
N LEU A 96 -40.44 -6.45 -30.27
CA LEU A 96 -41.62 -5.73 -29.76
C LEU A 96 -41.87 -4.40 -30.51
N GLU A 97 -40.79 -3.71 -30.89
CA GLU A 97 -40.83 -2.45 -31.63
C GLU A 97 -41.21 -2.65 -33.11
N ALA A 98 -40.82 -3.79 -33.70
CA ALA A 98 -41.29 -4.19 -35.03
C ALA A 98 -42.79 -4.55 -35.06
N ALA A 99 -43.34 -4.99 -33.93
CA ALA A 99 -44.76 -5.31 -33.78
C ALA A 99 -45.65 -4.09 -33.48
N SER A 100 -45.07 -2.92 -33.13
CA SER A 100 -45.83 -1.80 -32.56
C SER A 100 -45.42 -0.43 -33.13
N SER A 101 -46.16 0.06 -34.13
CA SER A 101 -46.30 1.51 -34.38
C SER A 101 -47.56 1.81 -35.19
N PRO A 102 -48.21 2.99 -35.04
CA PRO A 102 -48.07 4.01 -33.99
C PRO A 102 -49.44 4.37 -33.34
N GLU A 103 -49.50 4.49 -32.02
CA GLU A 103 -50.52 5.35 -31.41
C GLU A 103 -50.05 5.92 -30.06
N THR A 104 -50.04 7.25 -30.04
CA THR A 104 -49.97 8.25 -28.98
C THR A 104 -50.34 7.80 -27.56
N VAL A 105 -49.61 8.35 -26.56
CA VAL A 105 -50.07 8.88 -25.23
C VAL A 105 -49.24 8.42 -24.01
N THR A 106 -48.60 9.42 -23.38
CA THR A 106 -48.13 9.60 -21.99
C THR A 106 -47.20 8.59 -21.30
N GLU A 107 -46.14 9.17 -20.73
CA GLU A 107 -45.33 8.63 -19.63
C GLU A 107 -46.14 7.88 -18.56
N PRO A 108 -45.49 6.88 -17.95
CA PRO A 108 -45.30 6.96 -16.51
C PRO A 108 -43.82 6.87 -16.14
N VAL A 109 -43.36 7.87 -15.38
CA VAL A 109 -42.10 7.86 -14.64
C VAL A 109 -42.23 6.85 -13.49
N GLN A 110 -41.42 5.78 -13.49
CA GLN A 110 -41.09 5.04 -12.26
C GLN A 110 -39.79 4.22 -12.39
N ALA A 111 -38.78 4.70 -11.66
CA ALA A 111 -37.84 3.97 -10.79
C ALA A 111 -37.26 2.62 -11.25
N GLY A 112 -35.92 2.60 -11.39
CA GLY A 112 -35.12 1.46 -10.94
C GLY A 112 -34.30 0.72 -12.00
N THR A 113 -33.90 1.34 -13.10
CA THR A 113 -32.76 0.83 -13.86
C THR A 113 -31.50 1.18 -13.05
N GLU A 114 -30.78 0.20 -12.52
CA GLU A 114 -29.38 0.41 -12.13
C GLU A 114 -28.62 0.75 -13.42
N GLU A 115 -28.67 2.03 -13.81
CA GLU A 115 -27.95 2.57 -14.95
C GLU A 115 -26.49 2.24 -14.75
N GLN A 116 -25.95 1.35 -15.59
CA GLN A 116 -24.51 1.13 -15.63
C GLN A 116 -23.83 2.50 -15.76
N PRO A 117 -22.89 2.83 -14.86
CA PRO A 117 -22.28 4.15 -14.84
C PRO A 117 -21.64 4.39 -16.20
N SER A 118 -21.90 5.56 -16.78
CA SER A 118 -21.30 5.95 -18.06
C SER A 118 -19.77 5.74 -18.04
N PRO A 119 -19.13 5.46 -19.18
CA PRO A 119 -17.67 5.35 -19.27
C PRO A 119 -16.88 6.45 -18.53
N ARG A 120 -17.41 7.67 -18.58
CA ARG A 120 -16.84 8.82 -17.87
C ARG A 120 -17.02 8.74 -16.37
N GLU A 121 -18.18 8.31 -15.91
CA GLU A 121 -18.43 8.11 -14.49
C GLU A 121 -17.53 7.01 -13.94
N GLN A 122 -17.25 5.95 -14.70
CA GLN A 122 -16.29 4.91 -14.30
C GLN A 122 -14.86 5.47 -14.14
N ILE A 123 -14.37 6.26 -15.11
CA ILE A 123 -13.08 6.96 -14.99
C ILE A 123 -13.07 7.90 -13.78
N ARG A 124 -14.16 8.63 -13.55
CA ARG A 124 -14.31 9.55 -12.42
C ARG A 124 -14.23 8.80 -11.09
N GLN A 125 -14.97 7.71 -10.94
CA GLN A 125 -14.97 6.88 -9.74
C GLN A 125 -13.57 6.31 -9.46
N GLY A 126 -12.90 5.79 -10.49
CA GLY A 126 -11.51 5.34 -10.37
C GLY A 126 -10.56 6.45 -9.91
N TRP A 127 -10.71 7.66 -10.47
CA TRP A 127 -9.93 8.83 -10.04
C TRP A 127 -10.22 9.23 -8.58
N LEU A 128 -11.48 9.19 -8.12
CA LEU A 128 -11.82 9.48 -6.73
C LEU A 128 -11.12 8.50 -5.78
N THR A 129 -11.08 7.22 -6.11
CA THR A 129 -10.33 6.21 -5.33
C THR A 129 -8.84 6.54 -5.27
N VAL A 130 -8.21 6.88 -6.40
CA VAL A 130 -6.78 7.27 -6.44
C VAL A 130 -6.53 8.52 -5.60
N ARG A 131 -7.41 9.52 -5.72
CA ARG A 131 -7.35 10.77 -4.97
C ARG A 131 -7.43 10.52 -3.47
N ASP A 132 -8.42 9.75 -3.04
CA ASP A 132 -8.67 9.49 -1.63
C ASP A 132 -7.51 8.68 -1.03
N ALA A 133 -6.91 7.76 -1.79
CA ALA A 133 -5.66 7.11 -1.42
C ALA A 133 -4.52 8.13 -1.22
N LEU A 134 -4.29 9.07 -2.15
CA LEU A 134 -3.27 10.11 -2.00
C LEU A 134 -3.48 10.99 -0.75
N GLU A 135 -4.73 11.39 -0.48
CA GLU A 135 -5.08 12.19 0.70
C GLU A 135 -4.84 11.41 1.99
N HIS A 136 -5.23 10.13 2.03
CA HIS A 136 -4.99 9.25 3.17
C HIS A 136 -3.48 9.13 3.45
N ILE A 137 -2.68 8.87 2.41
CA ILE A 137 -1.22 8.81 2.49
C ILE A 137 -0.64 10.14 3.01
N ALA A 138 -1.13 11.28 2.52
CA ALA A 138 -0.65 12.60 2.94
C ALA A 138 -1.04 12.97 4.38
N ALA A 139 -2.16 12.44 4.89
CA ALA A 139 -2.71 12.77 6.19
C ALA A 139 -2.21 11.87 7.34
N ARG A 140 -1.42 10.83 7.04
CA ARG A 140 -1.04 9.79 8.01
C ARG A 140 -0.48 10.37 9.33
N PRO A 141 -0.87 9.79 10.50
CA PRO A 141 -0.41 10.25 11.81
C PRO A 141 1.12 10.18 12.02
N GLN A 142 1.78 9.23 11.37
CA GLN A 142 3.21 8.96 11.49
C GLN A 142 4.08 9.99 10.74
N ILE A 143 3.47 10.78 9.85
CA ILE A 143 4.16 11.84 9.12
C ILE A 143 4.31 13.05 10.04
N ASP A 144 5.53 13.61 10.08
CA ASP A 144 5.82 14.81 10.84
C ASP A 144 4.82 15.94 10.51
N GLY A 145 4.40 16.69 11.54
CA GLY A 145 3.37 17.71 11.41
C GLY A 145 3.73 18.81 10.42
N ARG A 146 5.01 19.17 10.30
CA ARG A 146 5.49 20.16 9.33
C ARG A 146 5.36 19.62 7.90
N THR A 147 5.71 18.37 7.69
CA THR A 147 5.60 17.68 6.40
C THR A 147 4.14 17.52 5.98
N ARG A 148 3.25 17.12 6.89
CA ARG A 148 1.81 17.05 6.62
C ARG A 148 1.22 18.43 6.30
N ALA A 149 1.63 19.48 7.01
CA ALA A 149 1.23 20.86 6.70
C ALA A 149 1.75 21.31 5.32
N ARG A 150 2.94 20.86 4.89
CA ARG A 150 3.44 21.08 3.54
C ARG A 150 2.51 20.45 2.49
N TYR A 151 2.11 19.19 2.66
CA TYR A 151 1.18 18.53 1.74
C TYR A 151 -0.20 19.19 1.71
N ALA A 152 -0.71 19.64 2.85
CA ALA A 152 -2.00 20.33 2.94
C ALA A 152 -2.02 21.67 2.18
N ARG A 153 -0.86 22.33 2.01
CA ARG A 153 -0.72 23.58 1.25
C ARG A 153 -0.69 23.36 -0.27
N ILE A 154 -0.47 22.14 -0.74
CA ILE A 154 -0.48 21.84 -2.18
C ILE A 154 -1.92 21.95 -2.70
N ASP A 155 -2.12 22.74 -3.75
CA ASP A 155 -3.44 22.92 -4.36
C ASP A 155 -3.99 21.60 -4.91
N ARG A 156 -5.21 21.24 -4.50
CA ARG A 156 -5.93 20.03 -4.97
C ARG A 156 -6.34 20.08 -6.44
N ARG A 157 -6.13 21.20 -7.13
CA ARG A 157 -6.20 21.27 -8.59
C ARG A 157 -4.94 20.69 -9.24
N ARG A 158 -3.86 20.54 -8.48
CA ARG A 158 -2.52 20.13 -8.92
C ARG A 158 -2.06 18.86 -8.21
N TYR A 159 -2.88 17.82 -8.23
CA TYR A 159 -2.49 16.49 -7.73
C TYR A 159 -1.13 15.98 -8.23
N PRO A 160 -0.69 16.25 -9.48
CA PRO A 160 0.69 16.00 -9.90
C PRO A 160 1.77 16.47 -8.90
N GLN A 161 1.61 17.65 -8.31
CA GLN A 161 2.57 18.20 -7.35
C GLN A 161 2.51 17.47 -6.00
N LEU A 162 1.34 16.97 -5.61
CA LEU A 162 1.19 16.15 -4.41
C LEU A 162 1.86 14.78 -4.62
N VAL A 163 1.67 14.18 -5.81
CA VAL A 163 2.34 12.92 -6.18
C VAL A 163 3.86 13.08 -6.16
N GLU A 164 4.37 14.16 -6.76
CA GLU A 164 5.81 14.49 -6.75
C GLU A 164 6.37 14.62 -5.34
N ALA A 165 5.68 15.38 -4.47
CA ALA A 165 6.10 15.54 -3.08
C ALA A 165 6.12 14.20 -2.34
N LEU A 166 5.02 13.45 -2.39
CA LEU A 166 4.93 12.15 -1.70
C LEU A 166 5.93 11.12 -2.25
N ALA A 167 6.24 11.15 -3.54
CA ALA A 167 7.27 10.31 -4.15
C ALA A 167 8.69 10.70 -3.68
N ALA A 168 8.99 12.01 -3.64
CA ALA A 168 10.27 12.52 -3.17
C ALA A 168 10.52 12.15 -1.70
N ASP A 169 9.47 12.10 -0.89
CA ASP A 169 9.53 11.67 0.51
C ASP A 169 9.45 10.14 0.68
N GLY A 170 9.41 9.37 -0.41
CA GLY A 170 9.43 7.90 -0.41
C GLY A 170 8.11 7.24 0.04
N LEU A 171 7.02 8.01 0.16
CA LEU A 171 5.74 7.55 0.71
C LEU A 171 4.88 6.76 -0.28
N LEU A 172 5.17 6.87 -1.57
CA LEU A 172 4.48 6.14 -2.65
C LEU A 172 5.18 4.83 -3.06
N ALA A 173 6.30 4.49 -2.42
CA ALA A 173 7.14 3.33 -2.75
C ALA A 173 7.44 3.27 -4.27
N ALA A 174 7.41 2.08 -4.87
CA ALA A 174 7.62 1.87 -6.32
C ALA A 174 6.40 2.24 -7.18
N ASN A 175 5.29 2.72 -6.59
CA ASN A 175 4.02 2.92 -7.30
C ASN A 175 3.79 4.37 -7.73
N ALA A 176 4.78 5.26 -7.60
CA ALA A 176 4.66 6.67 -7.97
C ALA A 176 4.17 6.85 -9.42
N ASP A 177 4.67 6.03 -10.35
CA ASP A 177 4.28 6.07 -11.77
C ASP A 177 2.78 5.79 -11.97
N ALA A 178 2.18 4.92 -11.16
CA ALA A 178 0.76 4.62 -11.25
C ALA A 178 -0.11 5.84 -10.88
N PHE A 179 0.30 6.62 -9.87
CA PHE A 179 -0.40 7.85 -9.49
C PHE A 179 -0.25 8.95 -10.55
N TRP A 180 0.93 9.05 -11.18
CA TRP A 180 1.17 9.94 -12.31
C TRP A 180 0.28 9.60 -13.51
N GLU A 181 0.26 8.32 -13.89
CA GLU A 181 -0.55 7.83 -15.01
C GLU A 181 -2.05 8.06 -14.76
N ALA A 182 -2.53 7.77 -13.56
CA ALA A 182 -3.94 8.01 -13.19
C ALA A 182 -4.29 9.49 -13.27
N SER A 183 -3.40 10.38 -12.82
CA SER A 183 -3.62 11.82 -12.92
C SER A 183 -3.65 12.28 -14.38
N ALA A 184 -2.74 11.80 -15.22
CA ALA A 184 -2.72 12.12 -16.65
C ALA A 184 -4.00 11.65 -17.35
N LEU A 185 -4.44 10.42 -17.06
CA LEU A 185 -5.66 9.84 -17.61
C LEU A 185 -6.90 10.63 -17.20
N TRP A 186 -7.01 11.02 -15.93
CA TRP A 186 -8.10 11.89 -15.47
C TRP A 186 -8.09 13.26 -16.16
N GLN A 187 -6.92 13.89 -16.33
CA GLN A 187 -6.82 15.20 -16.99
C GLN A 187 -7.27 15.16 -18.45
N ALA A 188 -7.03 14.05 -19.15
CA ALA A 188 -7.50 13.86 -20.53
C ALA A 188 -9.04 13.86 -20.64
N TYR A 189 -9.72 13.23 -19.67
CA TYR A 189 -11.17 12.98 -19.76
C TYR A 189 -12.05 13.91 -18.91
N ARG A 190 -11.49 14.61 -17.92
CA ARG A 190 -12.27 15.49 -17.02
C ARG A 190 -13.01 16.63 -17.72
N GLY A 191 -12.53 17.03 -18.91
CA GLY A 191 -13.10 18.14 -19.69
C GLY A 191 -14.31 17.73 -20.55
N GLY A 192 -14.64 16.45 -20.63
CA GLY A 192 -15.81 15.97 -21.37
C GLY A 192 -15.74 16.15 -22.90
N ARG A 193 -14.57 16.46 -23.45
CA ARG A 193 -14.36 16.63 -24.90
C ARG A 193 -14.13 15.32 -25.64
N SER A 194 -13.67 14.30 -24.94
CA SER A 194 -13.37 12.97 -25.47
C SER A 194 -14.11 11.90 -24.67
N GLU A 195 -14.49 10.81 -25.33
CA GLU A 195 -15.10 9.66 -24.67
C GLU A 195 -14.00 8.64 -24.33
N PRO A 196 -13.91 8.15 -23.08
CA PRO A 196 -12.94 7.14 -22.70
C PRO A 196 -13.18 5.82 -23.45
N THR A 197 -12.12 5.20 -23.92
CA THR A 197 -12.17 3.85 -24.48
C THR A 197 -12.29 2.79 -23.38
N ALA A 198 -12.80 1.60 -23.71
CA ALA A 198 -12.87 0.48 -22.77
C ALA A 198 -11.50 0.16 -22.13
N ARG A 199 -10.42 0.24 -22.93
CA ARG A 199 -9.04 0.03 -22.44
C ARG A 199 -8.65 1.04 -21.36
N GLU A 200 -9.01 2.31 -21.52
CA GLU A 200 -8.67 3.36 -20.56
C GLU A 200 -9.49 3.25 -19.28
N ILE A 201 -10.75 2.82 -19.39
CA ILE A 201 -11.59 2.52 -18.23
C ILE A 201 -10.96 1.39 -17.41
N THR A 202 -10.61 0.28 -18.06
CA THR A 202 -9.90 -0.82 -17.42
C THR A 202 -8.59 -0.32 -16.81
N ARG A 203 -7.82 0.48 -17.54
CA ARG A 203 -6.55 1.01 -17.03
C ARG A 203 -6.74 1.88 -15.79
N MET A 204 -7.73 2.77 -15.77
CA MET A 204 -8.04 3.57 -14.58
C MET A 204 -8.42 2.69 -13.39
N SER A 205 -9.20 1.62 -13.61
CA SER A 205 -9.56 0.69 -12.54
C SER A 205 -8.35 -0.06 -11.96
N GLU A 206 -7.40 -0.47 -12.81
CA GLU A 206 -6.14 -1.09 -12.38
C GLU A 206 -5.32 -0.12 -11.53
N LEU A 207 -5.18 1.13 -11.98
CA LEU A 207 -4.45 2.18 -11.27
C LEU A 207 -5.10 2.52 -9.92
N ALA A 208 -6.44 2.54 -9.87
CA ALA A 208 -7.19 2.71 -8.63
C ALA A 208 -6.95 1.57 -7.64
N ALA A 209 -6.92 0.32 -8.13
CA ALA A 209 -6.59 -0.83 -7.29
C ALA A 209 -5.16 -0.76 -6.74
N ILE A 210 -4.18 -0.36 -7.56
CA ILE A 210 -2.80 -0.13 -7.12
C ILE A 210 -2.73 0.96 -6.06
N ALA A 211 -3.44 2.08 -6.27
CA ALA A 211 -3.48 3.19 -5.33
C ALA A 211 -4.07 2.79 -3.97
N ALA A 212 -5.20 2.08 -3.98
CA ALA A 212 -5.83 1.55 -2.77
C ALA A 212 -4.91 0.56 -2.03
N ALA A 213 -4.27 -0.36 -2.76
CA ALA A 213 -3.31 -1.30 -2.18
C ALA A 213 -2.05 -0.62 -1.66
N THR A 214 -1.68 0.55 -2.19
CA THR A 214 -0.55 1.35 -1.70
C THR A 214 -0.93 2.04 -0.39
N ALA A 215 -2.11 2.65 -0.31
CA ALA A 215 -2.61 3.26 0.91
C ALA A 215 -2.77 2.23 2.05
N ALA A 216 -3.29 1.03 1.74
CA ALA A 216 -3.48 -0.03 2.73
C ALA A 216 -2.17 -0.63 3.28
N ARG A 217 -1.09 -0.68 2.47
CA ARG A 217 0.22 -1.23 2.88
C ARG A 217 0.98 -0.36 3.89
N THR A 218 0.47 0.82 4.14
CA THR A 218 1.18 1.89 4.82
C THR A 218 0.48 2.39 6.07
N ASP A 219 -0.63 1.75 6.42
CA ASP A 219 -1.28 1.79 7.71
C ASP A 219 -0.62 0.78 8.67
#